data_AF-A0A6C0K5Y4-F1
#
_entry.id   AF-A0A6C0K5Y4-F1
#
_cell.length_a   1.000
_cell.length_b   1.000
_cell.length_c   1.000
_cell.angle_alpha   90.00
_cell.angle_beta   90.00
_cell.angle_gamma   90.00
#
_symmetry.space_group_name_H-M   'P 1'
#
loop_
_entity.id
_entity.type
_entity.pdbx_description
1 polymer ?
#
loop_
_entity_poly.entity_id
_entity_poly.type
_entity_poly.pdbx_seq_one_letter_code
_entity_poly.pdbx_strand_id
1 'polypeptide(L)'
;MGRLQRTRQLLAKVNTIIDNGGNDNIDTSGLSIDIVVAVYNENIDWIANHNLQRHVLLYMKKDSRPIHDIGYKKIVRLSNVGREGHTYLYHILENYDSLADVTFFLQGDPFDHGRRTLRFLKNPGMGAGDISCLANGHVDCHNFICPRHPEIAPTTKQICQEMFIDHNGYNRFGPGALLRVSRDTIQCRSTSFYRRLIQFLDYDVNPIEGFSMERLWSSSVFNPNIKTPFV
;
A
#
# COMPACT_ATOMS: atom_id res chain seq x y z
N MET A 1 -20.98 12.01 -10.37
CA MET A 1 -21.75 11.27 -9.34
C MET A 1 -21.97 9.78 -9.67
N GLY A 2 -22.15 9.35 -10.93
CA GLY A 2 -22.47 7.93 -11.24
C GLY A 2 -21.35 6.89 -11.10
N ARG A 3 -20.07 7.23 -11.31
CA ARG A 3 -18.94 6.26 -11.27
C ARG A 3 -18.57 5.84 -9.83
N LEU A 4 -18.55 6.80 -8.90
CA LEU A 4 -18.30 6.58 -7.47
C LEU A 4 -19.36 5.69 -6.81
N GLN A 5 -20.65 5.93 -7.08
CA GLN A 5 -21.74 5.06 -6.60
C GLN A 5 -21.60 3.64 -7.14
N ARG A 6 -21.18 3.49 -8.40
CA ARG A 6 -20.97 2.18 -9.03
C ARG A 6 -19.78 1.42 -8.43
N THR A 7 -18.65 2.08 -8.16
CA THR A 7 -17.49 1.45 -7.48
C THR A 7 -17.85 0.99 -6.08
N ARG A 8 -18.53 1.83 -5.28
CA ARG A 8 -19.00 1.46 -3.94
C ARG A 8 -20.02 0.32 -3.97
N GLN A 9 -20.96 0.34 -4.91
CA GLN A 9 -21.92 -0.75 -5.08
C GLN A 9 -21.25 -2.06 -5.51
N LEU A 10 -20.24 -1.98 -6.38
CA LEU A 10 -19.48 -3.16 -6.79
C LEU A 10 -18.70 -3.73 -5.60
N LEU A 11 -17.91 -2.91 -4.89
CA LEU A 11 -17.15 -3.32 -3.70
C LEU A 11 -18.05 -3.86 -2.58
N ALA A 12 -19.23 -3.25 -2.37
CA ALA A 12 -20.21 -3.75 -1.40
C ALA A 12 -20.76 -5.13 -1.80
N LYS A 13 -21.13 -5.32 -3.07
CA LYS A 13 -21.53 -6.63 -3.60
C LYS A 13 -20.42 -7.68 -3.46
N VAL A 14 -19.17 -7.27 -3.68
CA VAL A 14 -18.01 -8.15 -3.50
C VAL A 14 -17.90 -8.62 -2.05
N ASN A 15 -17.96 -7.71 -1.08
CA ASN A 15 -17.88 -8.05 0.34
C ASN A 15 -19.00 -9.02 0.76
N THR A 16 -20.25 -8.77 0.31
CA THR A 16 -21.39 -9.66 0.62
C THR A 16 -21.22 -11.08 0.06
N ILE A 17 -20.59 -11.25 -1.11
CA ILE A 17 -20.36 -12.59 -1.70
C ILE A 17 -19.27 -13.35 -0.91
N ILE A 18 -18.21 -12.64 -0.50
CA ILE A 18 -17.11 -13.22 0.28
C ILE A 18 -17.58 -13.66 1.68
N ASP A 19 -18.37 -12.82 2.36
CA ASP A 19 -18.86 -13.11 3.72
C ASP A 19 -19.82 -14.31 3.76
N ASN A 20 -20.47 -14.64 2.64
CA ASN A 20 -21.36 -15.78 2.50
C ASN A 20 -20.65 -17.09 2.07
N GLY A 21 -19.31 -17.13 2.08
CA GLY A 21 -18.54 -18.34 1.74
C GLY A 21 -18.54 -18.70 0.26
N GLY A 22 -19.01 -17.81 -0.61
CA GLY A 22 -18.96 -17.98 -2.06
C GLY A 22 -17.52 -17.92 -2.57
N ASN A 23 -17.13 -18.89 -3.41
CA ASN A 23 -15.78 -18.98 -3.97
C ASN A 23 -15.79 -18.72 -5.49
N ASP A 24 -16.65 -17.80 -5.94
CA ASP A 24 -16.87 -17.55 -7.36
C ASP A 24 -16.16 -16.27 -7.82
N ASN A 25 -15.61 -16.34 -9.03
CA ASN A 25 -14.95 -15.25 -9.75
C ASN A 25 -15.77 -13.96 -9.69
N ILE A 26 -15.37 -13.07 -8.79
CA ILE A 26 -15.97 -11.75 -8.64
C ILE A 26 -15.71 -10.95 -9.93
N ASP A 27 -16.79 -10.55 -10.62
CA ASP A 27 -16.68 -9.70 -11.80
C ASP A 27 -16.14 -8.31 -11.41
N THR A 28 -14.86 -8.11 -11.70
CA THR A 28 -14.12 -6.86 -11.47
C THR A 28 -13.91 -6.07 -12.76
N SER A 29 -14.57 -6.45 -13.86
CA SER A 29 -14.39 -5.84 -15.20
C SER A 29 -14.65 -4.34 -15.28
N GLY A 30 -15.33 -3.77 -14.29
CA GLY A 30 -15.59 -2.32 -14.17
C GLY A 30 -14.60 -1.53 -13.31
N LEU A 31 -13.65 -2.17 -12.62
CA LEU A 31 -12.68 -1.50 -11.74
C LEU A 31 -11.38 -1.21 -12.47
N SER A 32 -10.90 0.02 -12.35
CA SER A 32 -9.50 0.33 -12.63
C SER A 32 -8.62 -0.20 -11.50
N ILE A 33 -7.54 -0.90 -11.86
CA ILE A 33 -6.63 -1.57 -10.92
C ILE A 33 -5.19 -1.19 -11.25
N ASP A 34 -4.49 -0.72 -10.23
CA ASP A 34 -3.06 -0.41 -10.29
C ASP A 34 -2.28 -1.30 -9.33
N ILE A 35 -1.15 -1.82 -9.80
CA ILE A 35 -0.19 -2.58 -9.01
C ILE A 35 1.10 -1.77 -8.93
N VAL A 36 1.31 -1.10 -7.81
CA VAL A 36 2.48 -0.29 -7.52
C VAL A 36 3.55 -1.18 -6.90
N VAL A 37 4.67 -1.33 -7.61
CA VAL A 37 5.77 -2.20 -7.17
C VAL A 37 7.02 -1.36 -6.94
N ALA A 38 7.50 -1.32 -5.70
CA ALA A 38 8.75 -0.69 -5.30
C ALA A 38 9.90 -1.68 -5.43
N VAL A 39 10.86 -1.41 -6.31
CA VAL A 39 11.95 -2.34 -6.66
C VAL A 39 13.31 -1.68 -6.47
N TYR A 40 14.21 -2.34 -5.75
CA TYR A 40 15.63 -2.02 -5.72
C TYR A 40 16.42 -3.02 -6.58
N ASN A 41 16.59 -4.25 -6.10
CA ASN A 41 17.40 -5.29 -6.77
C ASN A 41 16.71 -6.67 -6.85
N GLU A 42 15.45 -6.77 -6.43
CA GLU A 42 14.68 -8.02 -6.34
C GLU A 42 14.37 -8.61 -7.71
N ASN A 43 14.24 -9.94 -7.83
CA ASN A 43 13.77 -10.55 -9.07
C ASN A 43 12.25 -10.29 -9.23
N ILE A 44 11.86 -9.65 -10.34
CA ILE A 44 10.46 -9.29 -10.63
C ILE A 44 9.85 -10.09 -11.80
N ASP A 45 10.50 -11.17 -12.24
CA ASP A 45 10.03 -12.03 -13.34
C ASP A 45 8.63 -12.59 -13.07
N TRP A 46 8.25 -12.71 -11.79
CA TRP A 46 6.91 -13.10 -11.36
C TRP A 46 5.82 -12.22 -11.99
N ILE A 47 6.10 -10.95 -12.29
CA ILE A 47 5.12 -10.05 -12.92
C ILE A 47 4.80 -10.56 -14.33
N ALA A 48 5.84 -10.83 -15.13
CA ALA A 48 5.70 -11.30 -16.49
C ALA A 48 5.16 -12.73 -16.55
N ASN A 49 5.66 -13.61 -15.69
CA ASN A 49 5.21 -15.00 -15.57
C ASN A 49 3.71 -15.12 -15.24
N HIS A 50 3.10 -14.06 -14.68
CA HIS A 50 1.68 -14.00 -14.36
C HIS A 50 0.88 -13.05 -15.25
N ASN A 51 1.47 -12.50 -16.31
CA ASN A 51 0.82 -11.58 -17.26
C ASN A 51 0.21 -10.33 -16.62
N LEU A 52 0.88 -9.77 -15.61
CA LEU A 52 0.39 -8.64 -14.81
C LEU A 52 0.86 -7.26 -15.30
N GLN A 53 1.79 -7.21 -16.25
CA GLN A 53 2.52 -5.98 -16.66
C GLN A 53 1.57 -4.81 -16.96
N ARG A 54 0.44 -5.06 -17.65
CA ARG A 54 -0.51 -4.02 -18.08
C ARG A 54 -1.18 -3.25 -16.93
N HIS A 55 -1.11 -3.78 -15.71
CA HIS A 55 -1.64 -3.17 -14.50
C HIS A 55 -0.53 -2.59 -13.60
N VAL A 56 0.74 -2.87 -13.91
CA VAL A 56 1.88 -2.55 -13.05
C VAL A 56 2.45 -1.17 -13.34
N LEU A 57 2.55 -0.35 -12.29
CA LEU A 57 3.41 0.82 -12.23
C LEU A 57 4.67 0.44 -11.46
N LEU A 58 5.76 0.31 -12.19
CA LEU A 58 7.03 -0.17 -11.67
C LEU A 58 7.91 1.00 -11.27
N TYR A 59 8.32 1.05 -10.01
CA TYR A 59 9.19 2.08 -9.46
C TYR A 59 10.55 1.50 -9.13
N MET A 60 11.55 1.82 -9.96
CA MET A 60 12.91 1.31 -9.83
C MET A 60 13.80 2.28 -9.08
N LYS A 61 14.48 1.79 -8.05
CA LYS A 61 15.42 2.56 -7.22
C LYS A 61 16.90 2.27 -7.52
N LYS A 62 17.16 1.26 -8.36
CA LYS A 62 18.50 0.96 -8.86
C LYS A 62 18.50 0.94 -10.37
N ASP A 63 19.43 1.68 -10.97
CA ASP A 63 19.55 1.78 -12.42
C ASP A 63 20.54 0.75 -12.97
N SER A 64 20.18 -0.54 -12.90
CA SER A 64 21.13 -1.59 -13.30
C SER A 64 20.53 -2.76 -14.06
N ARG A 65 19.24 -2.73 -14.41
CA ARG A 65 18.63 -3.77 -15.25
C ARG A 65 18.02 -3.14 -16.49
N PRO A 66 18.38 -3.60 -17.70
CA PRO A 66 17.58 -3.34 -18.87
C PRO A 66 16.25 -4.06 -18.66
N ILE A 67 15.23 -3.32 -18.21
CA ILE A 67 13.87 -3.81 -18.25
C ILE A 67 13.40 -3.61 -19.68
N HIS A 68 12.94 -4.69 -20.31
CA HIS A 68 12.17 -4.54 -21.53
C HIS A 68 10.85 -3.87 -21.14
N ASP A 69 10.74 -2.57 -21.44
CA ASP A 69 9.58 -1.72 -21.06
C ASP A 69 8.23 -2.21 -21.63
N ILE A 70 8.25 -3.25 -22.45
CA ILE A 70 7.10 -3.74 -23.21
C ILE A 70 6.01 -4.27 -22.26
N GLY A 71 4.86 -3.61 -22.30
CA GLY A 71 3.63 -4.07 -21.67
C GLY A 71 3.40 -3.59 -20.25
N TYR A 72 4.36 -2.91 -19.61
CA TYR A 72 4.14 -2.28 -18.31
C TYR A 72 3.21 -1.06 -18.45
N LYS A 73 2.35 -0.81 -17.45
CA LYS A 73 1.49 0.39 -17.44
C LYS A 73 2.33 1.66 -17.35
N LYS A 74 3.33 1.67 -16.46
CA LYS A 74 4.30 2.77 -16.30
C LYS A 74 5.58 2.23 -15.68
N ILE A 75 6.71 2.81 -16.05
CA ILE A 75 8.00 2.57 -15.40
C ILE A 75 8.56 3.93 -14.98
N VAL A 76 8.96 4.04 -13.71
CA VAL A 76 9.49 5.27 -13.11
C VAL A 76 10.80 4.94 -12.41
N ARG A 77 11.84 5.74 -12.66
CA ARG A 77 13.11 5.69 -11.93
C ARG A 77 13.05 6.68 -10.77
N LEU A 78 13.41 6.23 -9.57
CA LEU A 78 13.48 7.04 -8.36
C LEU A 78 14.86 6.92 -7.72
N SER A 79 15.23 7.93 -6.95
CA SER A 79 16.35 7.82 -6.00
C SER A 79 16.08 6.71 -4.99
N ASN A 80 17.14 6.02 -4.57
CA ASN A 80 17.05 4.98 -3.55
C ASN A 80 16.94 5.56 -2.14
N VAL A 81 15.78 6.12 -1.80
CA VAL A 81 15.50 6.75 -0.49
C VAL A 81 14.23 6.18 0.13
N GLY A 82 14.14 6.14 1.46
CA GLY A 82 12.87 5.95 2.16
C GLY A 82 12.17 4.61 1.99
N ARG A 83 12.92 3.55 1.64
CA ARG A 83 12.42 2.17 1.44
C ARG A 83 11.19 2.11 0.51
N GLU A 84 10.33 1.10 0.62
CA GLU A 84 9.08 1.04 -0.15
C GLU A 84 8.09 2.16 0.21
N GLY A 85 8.10 2.63 1.46
CA GLY A 85 7.17 3.66 1.92
C GLY A 85 7.25 4.97 1.12
N HIS A 86 8.46 5.42 0.79
CA HIS A 86 8.65 6.59 -0.07
C HIS A 86 8.06 6.37 -1.46
N THR A 87 8.24 5.18 -2.05
CA THR A 87 7.66 4.85 -3.36
C THR A 87 6.13 4.94 -3.32
N TYR A 88 5.50 4.42 -2.27
CA TYR A 88 4.05 4.44 -2.14
C TYR A 88 3.53 5.88 -2.02
N LEU A 89 4.16 6.71 -1.18
CA LEU A 89 3.79 8.11 -1.03
C LEU A 89 4.03 8.92 -2.31
N TYR A 90 5.15 8.68 -2.99
CA TYR A 90 5.44 9.30 -4.29
C TYR A 90 4.35 8.95 -5.31
N HIS A 91 3.96 7.67 -5.41
CA HIS A 91 2.86 7.27 -6.30
C HIS A 91 1.54 8.00 -5.96
N ILE A 92 1.18 8.04 -4.67
CA ILE A 92 -0.04 8.70 -4.21
C ILE A 92 -0.02 10.18 -4.59
N LEU A 93 1.08 10.89 -4.33
CA LEU A 93 1.19 12.32 -4.61
C LEU A 93 1.12 12.64 -6.10
N GLU A 94 1.81 11.86 -6.93
CA GLU A 94 1.88 12.09 -8.38
C GLU A 94 0.60 11.70 -9.12
N ASN A 95 -0.24 10.84 -8.53
CA ASN A 95 -1.43 10.31 -9.19
C ASN A 95 -2.71 10.59 -8.39
N TYR A 96 -2.67 11.48 -7.39
CA TYR A 96 -3.73 11.64 -6.40
C TYR A 96 -5.13 11.83 -7.02
N ASP A 97 -5.23 12.65 -8.06
CA ASP A 97 -6.49 12.94 -8.76
C ASP A 97 -6.90 11.86 -9.79
N SER A 98 -5.97 10.95 -10.11
CA SER A 98 -6.13 9.91 -11.14
C SER A 98 -5.89 8.48 -10.61
N LEU A 99 -5.93 8.28 -9.29
CA LEU A 99 -5.74 6.97 -8.65
C LEU A 99 -6.70 5.92 -9.24
N ALA A 100 -6.27 4.67 -9.33
CA ALA A 100 -7.15 3.55 -9.68
C ALA A 100 -8.21 3.30 -8.59
N ASP A 101 -9.31 2.62 -8.93
CA ASP A 101 -10.36 2.29 -7.95
C ASP A 101 -9.79 1.40 -6.83
N VAL A 102 -8.85 0.52 -7.19
CA VAL A 102 -8.08 -0.31 -6.27
C VAL A 102 -6.60 -0.19 -6.61
N THR A 103 -5.78 0.09 -5.60
CA THR A 103 -4.32 0.12 -5.72
C THR A 103 -3.70 -0.95 -4.83
N PHE A 104 -2.85 -1.79 -5.40
CA PHE A 104 -1.98 -2.70 -4.68
C PHE A 104 -0.62 -2.05 -4.48
N PHE A 105 -0.10 -2.03 -3.26
CA PHE A 105 1.23 -1.56 -2.92
C PHE A 105 2.09 -2.75 -2.48
N LEU A 106 3.16 -3.02 -3.22
CA LEU A 106 4.02 -4.19 -3.06
C LEU A 106 5.51 -3.83 -3.11
N GLN A 107 6.32 -4.59 -2.37
CA GLN A 107 7.76 -4.67 -2.57
C GLN A 107 8.09 -5.51 -3.82
N GLY A 108 9.31 -5.40 -4.34
CA GLY A 108 9.77 -6.11 -5.53
C GLY A 108 9.69 -7.64 -5.40
N ASP A 109 9.95 -8.15 -4.20
CA ASP A 109 9.66 -9.53 -3.81
C ASP A 109 8.62 -9.57 -2.68
N PRO A 110 7.32 -9.63 -3.01
CA PRO A 110 6.26 -9.63 -2.00
C PRO A 110 6.09 -11.01 -1.32
N PHE A 111 6.80 -12.06 -1.73
CA PHE A 111 6.48 -13.44 -1.31
C PHE A 111 7.06 -13.82 0.05
N ASP A 112 8.13 -13.17 0.48
CA ASP A 112 8.71 -13.33 1.81
C ASP A 112 7.68 -13.00 2.91
N HIS A 113 6.93 -11.93 2.70
CA HIS A 113 5.93 -11.46 3.65
C HIS A 113 4.50 -11.84 3.29
N GLY A 114 4.18 -12.12 2.02
CA GLY A 114 2.84 -12.45 1.54
C GLY A 114 2.82 -13.55 0.50
N ARG A 115 2.89 -14.82 0.94
CA ARG A 115 2.86 -16.01 0.06
C ARG A 115 1.58 -16.11 -0.77
N ARG A 116 0.50 -15.45 -0.31
CA ARG A 116 -0.80 -15.42 -0.98
C ARG A 116 -1.02 -14.19 -1.83
N THR A 117 -0.03 -13.30 -2.00
CA THR A 117 -0.15 -12.05 -2.78
C THR A 117 -0.72 -12.28 -4.17
N LEU A 118 -0.22 -13.29 -4.90
CA LEU A 118 -0.72 -13.62 -6.25
C LEU A 118 -2.22 -13.98 -6.28
N ARG A 119 -2.76 -14.56 -5.20
CA ARG A 119 -4.19 -14.87 -5.12
C ARG A 119 -5.02 -13.58 -5.12
N PHE A 120 -4.58 -12.56 -4.39
CA PHE A 120 -5.25 -11.26 -4.36
C PHE A 120 -5.11 -10.51 -5.69
N LEU A 121 -3.93 -10.55 -6.31
CA LEU A 121 -3.72 -9.90 -7.62
C LEU A 121 -4.58 -10.50 -8.73
N LYS A 122 -4.80 -11.82 -8.71
CA LYS A 122 -5.69 -12.51 -9.66
C LYS A 122 -7.18 -12.30 -9.36
N ASN A 123 -7.51 -11.87 -8.15
CA ASN A 123 -8.88 -11.66 -7.70
C ASN A 123 -8.98 -10.31 -6.98
N PRO A 124 -8.89 -9.18 -7.71
CA PRO A 124 -8.71 -7.86 -7.10
C PRO A 124 -9.92 -7.37 -6.26
N GLY A 125 -11.07 -8.04 -6.43
CA GLY A 125 -12.22 -7.89 -5.56
C GLY A 125 -12.05 -8.56 -4.19
N MET A 126 -11.21 -9.59 -4.08
CA MET A 126 -10.95 -10.25 -2.81
C MET A 126 -10.28 -9.32 -1.80
N GLY A 127 -10.84 -9.30 -0.59
CA GLY A 127 -10.41 -8.45 0.51
C GLY A 127 -11.63 -7.80 1.15
N ALA A 128 -11.74 -7.87 2.47
CA ALA A 128 -12.83 -7.25 3.19
C ALA A 128 -12.65 -5.72 3.17
N GLY A 129 -13.63 -5.00 2.63
CA GLY A 129 -13.70 -3.55 2.73
C GLY A 129 -12.68 -2.79 1.88
N ASP A 130 -12.32 -1.64 2.43
CA ASP A 130 -11.64 -0.53 1.77
C ASP A 130 -10.10 -0.61 1.84
N ILE A 131 -9.58 -1.44 2.75
CA ILE A 131 -8.16 -1.75 2.90
C ILE A 131 -7.97 -3.21 3.29
N SER A 132 -6.94 -3.87 2.77
CA SER A 132 -6.58 -5.24 3.15
C SER A 132 -5.06 -5.40 3.24
N CYS A 133 -4.61 -6.04 4.31
CA CYS A 133 -3.24 -6.50 4.48
C CYS A 133 -3.04 -7.82 3.72
N LEU A 134 -1.98 -7.88 2.91
CA LEU A 134 -1.65 -9.04 2.07
C LEU A 134 -0.54 -9.91 2.68
N ALA A 135 -0.02 -9.52 3.85
CA ALA A 135 0.98 -10.29 4.57
C ALA A 135 0.42 -11.63 5.07
N ASN A 136 1.31 -12.59 5.36
CA ASN A 136 0.99 -13.94 5.83
C ASN A 136 0.24 -13.94 7.17
N GLY A 137 0.30 -12.84 7.91
CA GLY A 137 -0.39 -12.66 9.18
C GLY A 137 -0.27 -11.22 9.67
N HIS A 138 -0.87 -10.97 10.82
CA HIS A 138 -0.77 -9.68 11.51
C HIS A 138 0.09 -9.83 12.77
N VAL A 139 0.81 -8.77 13.12
CA VAL A 139 1.56 -8.63 14.35
C VAL A 139 0.84 -7.63 15.23
N ASP A 140 0.49 -8.05 16.44
CA ASP A 140 0.01 -7.17 17.49
C ASP A 140 1.20 -6.45 18.12
N CYS A 141 1.10 -5.14 18.24
CA CYS A 141 2.16 -4.29 18.74
C CYS A 141 1.60 -3.31 19.76
N HIS A 142 2.25 -3.27 20.92
CA HIS A 142 1.90 -2.37 22.01
C HIS A 142 2.98 -1.31 22.16
N ASN A 143 2.56 -0.06 22.25
CA ASN A 143 3.35 1.16 22.28
C ASN A 143 4.41 1.25 21.16
N PHE A 144 4.12 0.65 20.00
CA PHE A 144 5.04 0.55 18.86
C PHE A 144 6.37 -0.16 19.16
N ILE A 145 6.45 -0.89 20.27
CA ILE A 145 7.69 -1.53 20.73
C ILE A 145 8.11 -2.63 19.77
N CYS A 146 9.39 -2.62 19.40
CA CYS A 146 10.05 -3.69 18.68
C CYS A 146 11.35 -4.05 19.40
N PRO A 147 11.47 -5.24 20.03
CA PRO A 147 12.69 -5.62 20.75
C PRO A 147 13.95 -5.65 19.86
N ARG A 148 13.77 -5.88 18.56
CA ARG A 148 14.87 -5.91 17.58
C ARG A 148 15.31 -4.53 17.09
N HIS A 149 14.44 -3.52 17.23
CA HIS A 149 14.68 -2.16 16.76
C HIS A 149 14.02 -1.18 17.74
N PRO A 150 14.67 -0.89 18.88
CA PRO A 150 14.11 -0.06 19.94
C PRO A 150 13.73 1.35 19.48
N GLU A 151 14.39 1.87 18.45
CA GLU A 151 14.19 3.21 17.89
C GLU A 151 12.83 3.37 17.20
N ILE A 152 12.21 2.27 16.76
CA ILE A 152 10.89 2.34 16.09
C ILE A 152 9.84 2.97 16.99
N ALA A 153 9.85 2.67 18.29
CA ALA A 153 8.82 3.17 19.20
C ALA A 153 8.83 4.71 19.35
N PRO A 154 9.95 5.35 19.74
CA PRO A 154 10.01 6.80 19.81
C PRO A 154 9.77 7.46 18.45
N THR A 155 10.33 6.95 17.35
CA THR A 155 10.10 7.50 16.00
C THR A 155 8.64 7.43 15.59
N THR A 156 7.96 6.31 15.84
CA THR A 156 6.54 6.17 15.49
C THR A 156 5.67 7.16 16.28
N LYS A 157 5.99 7.37 17.57
CA LYS A 157 5.30 8.37 18.40
C LYS A 157 5.54 9.79 17.89
N GLN A 158 6.77 10.10 17.45
CA GLN A 158 7.10 11.40 16.86
C GLN A 158 6.29 11.63 15.58
N ILE A 159 6.25 10.67 14.65
CA ILE A 159 5.40 10.76 13.45
C ILE A 159 3.95 11.01 13.84
N CYS A 160 3.42 10.24 14.79
CA CYS A 160 2.03 10.42 15.22
C CYS A 160 1.78 11.82 15.79
N GLN A 161 2.70 12.35 16.59
CA GLN A 161 2.60 13.68 17.16
C GLN A 161 2.62 14.77 16.07
N GLU A 162 3.58 14.72 15.15
CA GLU A 162 3.75 15.73 14.09
C GLU A 162 2.63 15.66 13.03
N MET A 163 2.10 14.47 12.78
CA MET A 163 0.98 14.23 11.85
C MET A 163 -0.39 14.34 12.52
N PHE A 164 -0.43 14.64 13.83
CA PHE A 164 -1.64 14.69 14.66
C PHE A 164 -2.51 13.42 14.49
N ILE A 165 -1.86 12.26 14.48
CA ILE A 165 -2.48 10.94 14.41
C ILE A 165 -2.77 10.51 15.85
N ASP A 166 -4.05 10.43 16.20
CA ASP A 166 -4.46 9.89 17.49
C ASP A 166 -4.11 8.39 17.59
N HIS A 167 -3.60 7.98 18.75
CA HIS A 167 -3.24 6.60 19.02
C HIS A 167 -3.41 6.24 20.50
N ASN A 168 -3.92 5.03 20.76
CA ASN A 168 -4.00 4.47 22.11
C ASN A 168 -2.79 3.58 22.47
N GLY A 169 -1.79 3.53 21.58
CA GLY A 169 -0.60 2.71 21.75
C GLY A 169 -0.78 1.25 21.31
N TYR A 170 -1.98 0.77 20.97
CA TYR A 170 -2.15 -0.54 20.37
C TYR A 170 -2.29 -0.42 18.85
N ASN A 171 -1.52 -1.23 18.11
CA ASN A 171 -1.69 -1.35 16.67
C ASN A 171 -1.50 -2.81 16.22
N ARG A 172 -2.25 -3.18 15.18
CA ARG A 172 -2.16 -4.48 14.52
C ARG A 172 -1.80 -4.26 13.06
N PHE A 173 -0.68 -4.81 12.61
CA PHE A 173 -0.13 -4.50 11.29
C PHE A 173 0.41 -5.74 10.57
N GLY A 174 0.54 -5.66 9.26
CA GLY A 174 1.16 -6.68 8.43
C GLY A 174 2.61 -6.33 8.10
N PRO A 175 3.58 -7.21 8.37
CA PRO A 175 4.96 -7.01 7.93
C PRO A 175 5.09 -6.88 6.41
N GLY A 176 6.07 -6.10 5.96
CA GLY A 176 6.42 -5.95 4.54
C GLY A 176 5.56 -4.94 3.76
N ALA A 177 4.66 -4.21 4.44
CA ALA A 177 3.82 -3.16 3.84
C ALA A 177 3.09 -3.60 2.56
N LEU A 178 2.58 -4.84 2.54
CA LEU A 178 1.84 -5.38 1.39
C LEU A 178 0.35 -5.05 1.56
N LEU A 179 -0.16 -4.16 0.72
CA LEU A 179 -1.49 -3.56 0.91
C LEU A 179 -2.33 -3.61 -0.36
N ARG A 180 -3.63 -3.79 -0.19
CA ARG A 180 -4.68 -3.44 -1.16
C ARG A 180 -5.47 -2.28 -0.56
N VAL A 181 -5.62 -1.17 -1.28
CA VAL A 181 -6.30 0.04 -0.76
C VAL A 181 -7.23 0.60 -1.84
N SER A 182 -8.44 1.01 -1.44
CA SER A 182 -9.38 1.69 -2.34
C SER A 182 -8.98 3.15 -2.57
N ARG A 183 -9.38 3.72 -3.72
CA ARG A 183 -9.20 5.15 -4.01
C ARG A 183 -9.73 6.02 -2.87
N ASP A 184 -10.97 5.77 -2.46
CA ASP A 184 -11.68 6.54 -1.44
C ASP A 184 -10.90 6.55 -0.11
N THR A 185 -10.21 5.46 0.20
CA THR A 185 -9.40 5.34 1.42
C THR A 185 -8.08 6.08 1.34
N ILE A 186 -7.43 6.09 0.17
CA ILE A 186 -6.27 6.95 -0.04
C ILE A 186 -6.73 8.42 0.02
N GLN A 187 -7.86 8.74 -0.59
CA GLN A 187 -8.38 10.11 -0.64
C GLN A 187 -9.08 10.57 0.64
N CYS A 188 -9.12 9.76 1.71
CA CYS A 188 -9.56 10.23 3.03
C CYS A 188 -8.52 11.14 3.71
N ARG A 189 -7.33 11.29 3.10
CA ARG A 189 -6.27 12.19 3.52
C ARG A 189 -5.92 13.13 2.39
N SER A 190 -5.79 14.42 2.70
CA SER A 190 -5.36 15.43 1.73
C SER A 190 -3.95 15.17 1.16
N THR A 191 -3.64 15.76 0.00
CA THR A 191 -2.27 15.75 -0.53
C THR A 191 -1.28 16.41 0.42
N SER A 192 -1.69 17.41 1.20
CA SER A 192 -0.86 18.05 2.24
C SER A 192 -0.44 17.07 3.35
N PHE A 193 -1.33 16.15 3.74
CA PHE A 193 -0.99 15.06 4.66
C PHE A 193 0.16 14.21 4.08
N TYR A 194 0.01 13.75 2.84
CA TYR A 194 1.01 12.90 2.19
C TYR A 194 2.34 13.63 1.92
N ARG A 195 2.29 14.91 1.56
CA ARG A 195 3.48 15.75 1.37
C ARG A 195 4.28 15.95 2.65
N ARG A 196 3.62 16.00 3.81
CA ARG A 196 4.30 16.01 5.11
C ARG A 196 4.87 14.65 5.45
N LEU A 197 4.07 13.60 5.27
CA LEU A 197 4.44 12.24 5.64
C LEU A 197 5.69 11.75 4.88
N ILE A 198 5.85 12.11 3.61
CA ILE A 198 7.00 11.68 2.81
C ILE A 198 8.34 12.28 3.29
N GLN A 199 8.31 13.43 3.98
CA GLN A 199 9.52 14.07 4.53
C GLN A 199 10.21 13.21 5.59
N PHE A 200 9.46 12.36 6.30
CA PHE A 200 10.01 11.38 7.25
C PHE A 200 10.79 10.25 6.58
N LEU A 201 10.73 10.13 5.25
CA LEU A 201 11.37 9.04 4.50
C LEU A 201 12.42 9.55 3.50
N ASP A 202 12.28 10.78 3.02
CA ASP A 202 13.07 11.37 1.92
C ASP A 202 14.40 11.96 2.39
N TYR A 203 15.18 11.20 3.16
CA TYR A 203 16.48 11.67 3.66
C TYR A 203 17.58 10.60 3.75
N ASP A 204 17.20 9.33 3.85
CA ASP A 204 18.14 8.20 3.93
C ASP A 204 17.65 7.05 3.04
N VAL A 205 18.53 6.11 2.69
CA VAL A 205 18.15 4.89 1.95
C VAL A 205 17.22 4.01 2.79
N ASN A 206 17.49 3.91 4.08
CA ASN A 206 16.88 3.01 5.05
C ASN A 206 16.53 3.74 6.35
N PRO A 207 15.68 4.78 6.30
CA PRO A 207 15.24 5.49 7.50
C PRO A 207 14.44 4.55 8.41
N ILE A 208 14.61 4.68 9.72
CA ILE A 208 13.91 3.87 10.71
C ILE A 208 12.40 4.08 10.63
N GLU A 209 11.97 5.27 10.21
CA GLU A 209 10.60 5.67 9.90
C GLU A 209 9.94 4.73 8.88
N GLY A 210 10.71 4.09 7.98
CA GLY A 210 10.15 3.09 7.07
C GLY A 210 9.50 1.91 7.81
N PHE A 211 10.10 1.48 8.93
CA PHE A 211 9.51 0.44 9.80
C PHE A 211 8.37 0.98 10.68
N SER A 212 8.37 2.29 10.98
CA SER A 212 7.21 2.96 11.58
C SER A 212 6.04 2.96 10.61
N MET A 213 6.27 3.19 9.31
CA MET A 213 5.23 3.17 8.30
C MET A 213 4.54 1.81 8.17
N GLU A 214 5.29 0.70 8.23
CA GLU A 214 4.70 -0.66 8.27
C GLU A 214 3.63 -0.80 9.37
N ARG A 215 3.82 -0.15 10.51
CA ARG A 215 2.88 -0.16 11.64
C ARG A 215 1.68 0.74 11.43
N LEU A 216 1.87 1.86 10.72
CA LEU A 216 0.91 2.94 10.60
C LEU A 216 0.01 2.85 9.36
N TRP A 217 0.42 2.15 8.30
CA TRP A 217 -0.33 2.10 7.03
C TRP A 217 -1.82 1.79 7.23
N SER A 218 -2.14 0.61 7.77
CA SER A 218 -3.52 0.16 7.95
C SER A 218 -4.17 0.68 9.24
N SER A 219 -3.39 0.91 10.29
CA SER A 219 -3.95 1.33 11.58
C SER A 219 -4.33 2.82 11.61
N SER A 220 -3.65 3.64 10.82
CA SER A 220 -3.64 5.09 11.00
C SER A 220 -3.71 5.86 9.69
N VAL A 221 -2.77 5.65 8.77
CA VAL A 221 -2.63 6.41 7.52
C VAL A 221 -3.88 6.22 6.65
N PHE A 222 -4.24 4.97 6.40
CA PHE A 222 -5.42 4.57 5.61
C PHE A 222 -6.62 4.19 6.49
N ASN A 223 -6.67 4.69 7.72
CA ASN A 223 -7.81 4.47 8.62
C ASN A 223 -8.67 5.74 8.69
N PRO A 224 -9.84 5.78 8.04
CA PRO A 224 -10.70 6.96 8.02
C PRO A 224 -11.27 7.33 9.39
N ASN A 225 -11.24 6.41 10.36
CA ASN A 225 -11.70 6.67 11.73
C ASN A 225 -10.69 7.43 12.58
N ILE A 226 -9.42 7.50 12.16
CA ILE A 226 -8.39 8.25 12.88
C ILE A 226 -8.45 9.72 12.45
N LYS A 227 -8.77 10.58 13.42
CA LYS A 227 -8.83 12.02 13.23
C LYS A 227 -7.42 12.58 13.04
N THR A 228 -7.29 13.47 12.07
CA THR A 228 -6.13 14.32 11.81
C THR A 228 -6.70 15.62 11.19
N PRO A 229 -6.10 16.80 11.42
CA PRO A 229 -6.60 18.06 10.84
C PRO A 229 -6.40 18.13 9.31
N PHE A 230 -5.80 17.11 8.69
CA PHE A 230 -5.45 17.07 7.26
C PHE A 230 -6.38 16.16 6.43
N VAL A 231 -7.68 16.24 6.68
CA VAL A 231 -8.73 15.54 5.90
C VAL A 231 -8.94 16.25 4.58
#